data_AF-A0A959V3L9-F1
#
_entry.id   AF-A0A959V3L9-F1
#
_cell.length_a   1.000
_cell.length_b   1.000
_cell.length_c   1.000
_cell.angle_alpha   90.00
_cell.angle_beta   90.00
_cell.angle_gamma   90.00
#
_symmetry.space_group_name_H-M   'P 1'
#
loop_
_entity.id
_entity.type
_entity.pdbx_description
1 polymer ?
#
loop_
_entity_poly.entity_id
_entity_poly.type
_entity_poly.pdbx_seq_one_letter_code
_entity_poly.pdbx_strand_id
1 'polypeptide(L)'
;MLPQEDAAFARWDEPTRSCLLALRQLLLDADPLVNATVKYGMPCYCYGKTAFCYLWTDKKTNDPYILFVEGRHLDHPELEAGDRARMKILRVDPRKDIPVERVRTVLQAALDLYRQGIVKARTR
;
A
#
# COMPACT_ATOMS: atom_id res chain seq x y z
N MET A 1 16.44 10.84 12.89
CA MET A 1 16.85 9.45 13.17
C MET A 1 15.97 8.56 12.31
N LEU A 2 16.46 8.13 11.15
CA LEU A 2 15.65 7.31 10.23
C LEU A 2 15.55 5.89 10.83
N PRO A 3 14.34 5.34 11.05
CA PRO A 3 14.18 4.05 11.74
C PRO A 3 14.81 2.91 10.95
N GLN A 4 15.23 1.87 11.68
CA GLN A 4 15.90 0.64 11.22
C GLN A 4 15.17 -0.14 10.09
N GLU A 5 13.94 0.24 9.76
CA GLU A 5 13.05 -0.40 8.79
C GLU A 5 13.26 0.05 7.33
N ASP A 6 14.09 1.07 7.08
CA ASP A 6 14.44 1.52 5.72
C ASP A 6 15.30 0.51 4.95
N ALA A 7 15.88 -0.47 5.65
CA ALA A 7 16.65 -1.55 5.04
C ALA A 7 15.82 -2.37 4.03
N ALA A 8 14.51 -2.52 4.26
CA ALA A 8 13.63 -3.23 3.33
C ALA A 8 13.56 -2.54 1.95
N PHE A 9 13.79 -1.22 1.94
CA PHE A 9 13.73 -0.36 0.75
C PHE A 9 15.10 -0.05 0.14
N ALA A 10 16.19 -0.49 0.76
CA ALA A 10 17.56 -0.26 0.28
C ALA A 10 17.86 -0.92 -1.08
N ARG A 11 17.01 -1.85 -1.53
CA ARG A 11 17.16 -2.54 -2.82
C ARG A 11 16.72 -1.70 -4.03
N TRP A 12 16.02 -0.59 -3.82
CA TRP A 12 15.55 0.28 -4.89
C TRP A 12 16.42 1.53 -4.99
N ASP A 13 16.67 1.97 -6.21
CA ASP A 13 17.35 3.22 -6.50
C ASP A 13 16.40 4.42 -6.39
N GLU A 14 16.97 5.62 -6.32
CA GLU A 14 16.20 6.85 -6.44
C GLU A 14 15.74 7.07 -7.89
N PRO A 15 14.53 7.62 -8.13
CA PRO A 15 13.60 8.21 -7.14
C PRO A 15 12.59 7.21 -6.53
N THR A 16 12.64 5.94 -6.93
CA THR A 16 11.65 4.94 -6.48
C THR A 16 11.74 4.68 -4.98
N ARG A 17 12.94 4.66 -4.41
CA ARG A 17 13.15 4.47 -2.97
C ARG A 17 12.48 5.54 -2.13
N SER A 18 12.75 6.82 -2.38
CA SER A 18 12.11 7.92 -1.65
C SER A 18 10.59 7.91 -1.82
N CYS A 19 10.09 7.60 -3.03
CA CYS A 19 8.65 7.44 -3.26
C CYS A 19 8.05 6.32 -2.40
N LEU A 20 8.67 5.14 -2.33
CA LEU A 20 8.19 4.02 -1.49
C LEU A 20 8.21 4.37 0.01
N LEU A 21 9.23 5.09 0.47
CA LEU A 21 9.31 5.55 1.86
C LEU A 21 8.19 6.55 2.19
N ALA A 22 7.86 7.45 1.27
CA ALA A 22 6.74 8.37 1.44
C ALA A 22 5.39 7.64 1.46
N LEU A 23 5.16 6.68 0.54
CA LEU A 23 3.95 5.85 0.54
C LEU A 23 3.81 5.04 1.83
N ARG A 24 4.93 4.53 2.37
CA ARG A 24 4.96 3.85 3.66
C ARG A 24 4.46 4.74 4.79
N GLN A 25 4.92 5.99 4.86
CA GLN A 25 4.45 6.92 5.89
C GLN A 25 2.96 7.19 5.74
N LEU A 26 2.48 7.45 4.53
CA LEU A 26 1.05 7.63 4.26
C LEU A 26 0.18 6.43 4.70
N LEU A 27 0.69 5.21 4.53
CA LEU A 27 0.00 3.99 4.97
C LEU A 27 -0.08 3.87 6.50
N LEU A 28 1.01 4.17 7.19
CA LEU A 28 1.09 4.11 8.65
C LEU A 28 0.27 5.23 9.31
N ASP A 29 0.24 6.40 8.68
CA ASP A 29 -0.54 7.55 9.14
C ASP A 29 -2.04 7.44 8.84
N ALA A 30 -2.45 6.48 8.00
CA ALA A 30 -3.84 6.35 7.58
C ALA A 30 -4.77 5.87 8.71
N ASP A 31 -4.28 5.00 9.59
CA ASP A 31 -5.04 4.47 10.74
C ASP A 31 -4.10 3.84 11.78
N PRO A 32 -4.34 4.05 13.09
CA PRO A 32 -3.50 3.51 14.17
C PRO A 32 -3.46 1.97 14.25
N LEU A 33 -4.41 1.26 13.65
CA LEU A 33 -4.41 -0.21 13.59
C LEU A 33 -3.59 -0.76 12.41
N VAL A 34 -3.12 0.10 11.51
CA VAL A 34 -2.22 -0.29 10.43
C VAL A 34 -0.82 -0.51 10.98
N ASN A 35 -0.28 -1.69 10.74
CA ASN A 35 1.08 -2.05 11.09
C ASN A 35 1.86 -2.51 9.85
N ALA A 36 3.14 -2.16 9.82
CA ALA A 36 4.08 -2.68 8.82
C ALA A 36 4.65 -4.03 9.29
N THR A 37 4.78 -4.96 8.35
CA THR A 37 5.45 -6.24 8.53
C THR A 37 6.15 -6.62 7.23
N VAL A 38 7.04 -7.60 7.29
CA VAL A 38 7.70 -8.14 6.09
C VAL A 38 7.21 -9.56 5.89
N LYS A 39 6.59 -9.84 4.74
CA LYS A 39 6.17 -11.19 4.35
C LYS A 39 6.82 -11.57 3.04
N TYR A 40 7.50 -12.72 3.02
CA TYR A 40 8.23 -13.21 1.85
C TYR A 40 9.23 -12.19 1.28
N GLY A 41 9.84 -11.38 2.15
CA GLY A 41 10.77 -10.32 1.75
C GLY A 41 10.11 -9.08 1.14
N MET A 42 8.78 -8.94 1.21
CA MET A 42 8.02 -7.80 0.68
C MET A 42 7.40 -6.96 1.82
N PRO A 43 7.41 -5.61 1.71
CA PRO A 43 6.67 -4.74 2.63
C PRO A 43 5.17 -5.03 2.57
N CYS A 44 4.63 -5.48 3.71
CA CYS A 44 3.24 -5.84 3.90
C CYS A 44 2.66 -4.97 5.00
N TYR A 45 1.45 -4.46 4.77
CA TYR A 45 0.73 -3.62 5.71
C TYR A 45 -0.53 -4.37 6.10
N CYS A 46 -0.67 -4.60 7.40
CA CYS A 46 -1.82 -5.29 7.96
C CYS A 46 -2.70 -4.30 8.71
N TYR A 47 -4.02 -4.43 8.57
CA TYR A 47 -4.98 -3.82 9.47
C TYR A 47 -5.31 -4.84 10.57
N GLY A 48 -4.86 -4.60 11.79
CA GLY A 48 -4.79 -5.63 12.82
C GLY A 48 -3.91 -6.80 12.38
N LYS A 49 -4.45 -8.03 12.32
CA LYS A 49 -3.73 -9.22 11.82
C LYS A 49 -4.08 -9.60 10.37
N THR A 50 -4.92 -8.81 9.69
CA THR A 50 -5.36 -9.09 8.32
C THR A 50 -4.53 -8.29 7.32
N ALA A 51 -3.99 -8.97 6.29
CA ALA A 51 -3.26 -8.29 5.22
C ALA A 51 -4.19 -7.33 4.47
N PHE A 52 -3.76 -6.08 4.40
CA PHE A 52 -4.52 -4.95 3.86
C PHE A 52 -3.90 -4.48 2.54
N CYS A 53 -2.62 -4.08 2.60
CA CYS A 53 -1.89 -3.54 1.47
C CYS A 53 -0.47 -4.08 1.38
N TYR A 54 0.13 -3.98 0.20
CA TYR A 54 1.55 -4.23 -0.03
C TYR A 54 2.15 -3.08 -0.83
N LEU A 55 3.41 -2.77 -0.58
CA LEU A 55 4.18 -1.89 -1.44
C LEU A 55 5.12 -2.72 -2.30
N TRP A 56 5.08 -2.50 -3.61
CA TRP A 56 5.99 -3.16 -4.53
C TRP A 56 6.25 -2.29 -5.75
N THR A 57 7.08 -2.80 -6.66
CA THR A 57 7.46 -2.13 -7.91
C THR A 57 7.12 -3.02 -9.09
N ASP A 58 6.71 -2.39 -10.18
CA ASP A 58 6.42 -3.10 -11.42
C ASP A 58 7.73 -3.61 -12.05
N LYS A 59 7.76 -4.88 -12.45
CA LYS A 59 9.00 -5.49 -12.98
C LYS A 59 9.44 -4.90 -14.32
N LYS A 60 8.52 -4.30 -15.09
CA LYS A 60 8.81 -3.77 -16.43
C LYS A 60 9.14 -2.28 -16.38
N THR A 61 8.39 -1.52 -15.57
CA THR A 61 8.50 -0.06 -15.52
C THR A 61 9.29 0.45 -14.32
N ASN A 62 9.50 -0.39 -13.30
CA ASN A 62 10.08 -0.03 -12.00
C ASN A 62 9.25 1.02 -11.22
N ASP A 63 8.01 1.27 -11.67
CA ASP A 63 7.11 2.20 -11.01
C ASP A 63 6.59 1.57 -9.70
N PRO A 64 6.66 2.30 -8.56
CA PRO A 64 6.09 1.86 -7.31
C PRO A 64 4.56 1.82 -7.40
N TYR A 65 3.97 0.87 -6.69
CA TYR A 65 2.53 0.76 -6.56
C TYR A 65 2.12 0.27 -5.17
N ILE A 66 0.90 0.65 -4.78
CA ILE A 66 0.21 0.08 -3.62
C ILE A 66 -0.72 -1.01 -4.13
N LEU A 67 -0.52 -2.24 -3.67
CA LEU A 67 -1.44 -3.33 -3.96
C LEU A 67 -2.45 -3.48 -2.82
N PHE A 68 -3.72 -3.31 -3.15
CA PHE A 68 -4.84 -3.52 -2.25
C PHE A 68 -5.34 -4.96 -2.34
N VAL A 69 -5.32 -5.66 -1.21
CA VAL A 69 -5.68 -7.07 -1.14
C VAL A 69 -7.14 -7.30 -1.50
N GLU A 70 -8.03 -6.41 -1.06
CA GLU A 70 -9.48 -6.43 -1.31
C GLU A 70 -9.91 -5.37 -2.34
N GLY A 71 -9.04 -5.11 -3.32
CA GLY A 71 -9.27 -4.13 -4.38
C GLY A 71 -10.55 -4.35 -5.20
N ARG A 72 -11.09 -5.58 -5.25
CA ARG A 72 -12.39 -5.86 -5.89
C ARG A 72 -13.56 -5.07 -5.30
N HIS A 73 -13.46 -4.67 -4.03
CA HIS A 73 -14.48 -3.88 -3.34
C HIS A 73 -14.24 -2.38 -3.47
N LEU A 74 -13.12 -1.98 -4.09
CA LEU A 74 -12.77 -0.59 -4.33
C LEU A 74 -13.17 -0.21 -5.74
N ASP A 75 -14.17 0.66 -5.85
CA ASP A 75 -14.55 1.27 -7.11
C ASP A 75 -13.89 2.65 -7.20
N HIS A 76 -12.67 2.68 -7.75
CA HIS A 76 -11.90 3.91 -7.92
C HIS A 76 -11.22 3.89 -9.30
N PRO A 77 -11.32 4.97 -10.10
CA PRO A 77 -10.86 4.98 -11.49
C PRO A 77 -9.34 4.81 -11.65
N GLU A 78 -8.56 5.23 -10.65
CA GLU A 78 -7.10 5.06 -10.64
C GLU A 78 -6.63 3.68 -10.18
N LEU A 79 -7.54 2.80 -9.76
CA LEU A 79 -7.20 1.44 -9.36
C LEU A 79 -7.21 0.51 -10.57
N GLU A 80 -6.05 -0.03 -10.88
CA GLU A 80 -5.87 -0.98 -11.96
C GLU A 80 -6.15 -2.40 -11.45
N ALA A 81 -7.07 -3.10 -12.10
CA ALA A 81 -7.25 -4.53 -11.88
C ALA A 81 -6.15 -5.29 -12.63
N GLY A 82 -5.36 -6.08 -11.89
CA GLY A 82 -4.40 -7.01 -12.49
C GLY A 82 -5.04 -8.35 -12.84
N ASP A 83 -4.21 -9.36 -13.09
CA ASP A 83 -4.66 -10.74 -13.39
C ASP A 83 -5.40 -11.41 -12.23
N ARG A 84 -5.27 -10.86 -11.01
CA ARG A 84 -5.90 -11.40 -9.79
C ARG A 84 -7.20 -10.65 -9.53
N ALA A 85 -8.33 -11.32 -9.77
CA ALA A 85 -9.68 -10.76 -9.62
C ALA A 85 -9.97 -10.08 -8.26
N ARG A 86 -9.27 -10.47 -7.19
CA ARG A 86 -9.46 -9.89 -5.85
C ARG A 86 -8.68 -8.57 -5.64
N MET A 87 -7.53 -8.44 -6.30
CA MET A 87 -6.55 -7.39 -6.00
C MET A 87 -6.62 -6.27 -7.03
N LYS A 88 -6.41 -5.03 -6.57
CA LYS A 88 -6.17 -3.89 -7.46
C LYS A 88 -4.92 -3.16 -7.01
N ILE A 89 -4.28 -2.47 -7.93
CA ILE A 89 -3.08 -1.69 -7.66
C ILE A 89 -3.34 -0.21 -7.91
N LEU A 90 -2.75 0.65 -7.09
CA LEU A 90 -2.62 2.08 -7.33
C LEU A 90 -1.16 2.35 -7.72
N ARG A 91 -0.91 2.60 -9.00
CA ARG A 91 0.43 2.91 -9.50
C ARG A 91 0.76 4.38 -9.21
N VAL A 92 2.00 4.64 -8.82
CA VAL A 92 2.50 5.98 -8.50
C VAL A 92 3.74 6.22 -9.36
N ASP A 93 3.78 7.35 -10.08
CA ASP A 93 4.96 7.74 -10.85
C ASP A 93 6.01 8.31 -9.88
N PRO A 94 7.18 7.69 -9.73
CA PRO A 94 8.16 8.12 -8.74
C PRO A 94 8.86 9.43 -9.15
N ARG A 95 8.63 9.92 -10.38
CA ARG A 95 9.22 11.17 -10.90
C ARG A 95 8.28 12.36 -10.75
N LYS A 96 7.08 12.16 -10.20
CA LYS A 96 6.07 13.20 -10.00
C LYS A 96 5.74 13.31 -8.52
N ASP A 97 5.16 14.44 -8.14
CA ASP A 97 4.63 14.60 -6.80
C ASP A 97 3.56 13.53 -6.53
N ILE A 98 3.69 12.89 -5.38
CA ILE A 98 2.71 11.90 -4.93
C ILE A 98 1.40 12.65 -4.67
N PRO A 99 0.28 12.22 -5.27
CA PRO A 99 -1.01 12.84 -5.03
C PRO A 99 -1.56 12.41 -3.67
N VAL A 100 -1.05 13.02 -2.59
CA VAL A 100 -1.32 12.61 -1.20
C VAL A 100 -2.81 12.47 -0.91
N GLU A 101 -3.63 13.44 -1.33
CA GLU A 101 -5.08 13.41 -1.09
C GLU A 101 -5.77 12.25 -1.82
N ARG A 102 -5.31 11.89 -3.02
CA ARG A 102 -5.84 10.75 -3.77
C ARG A 102 -5.46 9.45 -3.09
N VAL A 103 -4.19 9.29 -2.72
CA VAL A 103 -3.72 8.13 -1.97
C VAL A 103 -4.52 7.99 -0.68
N ARG A 104 -4.67 9.07 0.10
CA ARG A 104 -5.46 9.10 1.33
C ARG A 104 -6.91 8.66 1.10
N THR A 105 -7.55 9.16 0.05
CA THR A 105 -8.94 8.78 -0.30
C THR A 105 -9.07 7.29 -0.56
N VAL A 106 -8.16 6.71 -1.37
CA VAL A 106 -8.15 5.27 -1.65
C VAL A 106 -7.85 4.46 -0.39
N LEU A 107 -6.90 4.91 0.44
CA LEU A 107 -6.56 4.25 1.70
C LEU A 107 -7.76 4.23 2.66
N GLN A 108 -8.49 5.34 2.82
CA GLN A 108 -9.67 5.39 3.68
C GLN A 108 -10.79 4.48 3.14
N ALA A 109 -11.07 4.52 1.83
CA ALA A 109 -12.05 3.63 1.22
C ALA A 109 -11.69 2.14 1.46
N ALA A 110 -10.40 1.81 1.40
CA ALA A 110 -9.92 0.47 1.66
C ALA A 110 -9.98 0.08 3.14
N LEU A 111 -9.71 1.00 4.06
CA LEU A 111 -9.87 0.78 5.51
C LEU A 111 -11.34 0.62 5.91
N ASP A 112 -12.23 1.37 5.27
CA ASP A 112 -13.67 1.32 5.53
C ASP A 112 -14.26 -0.07 5.22
N LEU A 113 -13.68 -0.82 4.29
CA LEU A 113 -14.05 -2.23 4.07
C LEU A 113 -13.91 -3.07 5.35
N TYR A 114 -12.91 -2.78 6.17
CA TYR A 114 -12.65 -3.48 7.43
C TYR A 114 -13.46 -2.89 8.58
N ARG A 115 -13.58 -1.55 8.64
CA ARG A 115 -14.36 -0.85 9.68
C ARG A 115 -15.86 -1.15 9.58
N GLN A 116 -16.39 -1.26 8.37
CA GLN A 116 -17.80 -1.59 8.09
C GLN A 116 -18.06 -3.10 8.07
N GLY A 117 -17.03 -3.93 8.24
CA GLY A 117 -17.17 -5.39 8.30
C GLY A 117 -17.46 -6.08 6.97
N ILE A 118 -17.33 -5.38 5.83
CA ILE A 118 -17.38 -5.98 4.48
C ILE A 118 -16.30 -7.06 4.36
N VAL A 119 -15.12 -6.77 4.93
CA VAL A 119 -14.00 -7.71 5.07
C VAL A 119 -13.78 -7.97 6.55
N LYS A 120 -13.75 -9.25 6.95
CA LYS A 120 -13.48 -9.62 8.35
C LYS A 120 -12.02 -9.32 8.72
N ALA A 121 -11.82 -8.26 9.50
CA ALA A 121 -10.55 -7.99 10.16
C ALA A 121 -10.36 -8.93 11.36
N ARG A 122 -9.17 -9.55 11.48
CA ARG A 122 -8.79 -10.26 12.70
C ARG A 122 -8.15 -9.24 13.64
N THR A 123 -8.97 -8.64 14.49
CA THR A 123 -8.56 -7.64 15.50
C THR A 123 -8.31 -8.24 16.89
N ARG A 124 -8.29 -9.58 17.03
CA ARG A 124 -7.95 -10.30 18.27
C ARG A 124 -6.81 -11.29 18.08
#